data_AF-A0A8J3SCB8-F1
#
_entry.id   AF-A0A8J3SCB8-F1
#
_cell.length_a   1.000
_cell.length_b   1.000
_cell.length_c   1.000
_cell.angle_alpha   90.00
_cell.angle_beta   90.00
_cell.angle_gamma   90.00
#
_symmetry.space_group_name_H-M   'P 1'
#
loop_
_entity.id
_entity.type
_entity.pdbx_description
1 polymer ?
#
loop_
_entity_poly.entity_id
_entity_poly.type
_entity_poly.pdbx_seq_one_letter_code
_entity_poly.pdbx_strand_id
1 'polypeptide(L)'
;MLETGDPRGEGTMSVPIRSEEAPGVLEGVRAVLLDMDGTLVDSDSAVERCWRTWAVRYGLPEEEVVAGVHGYPAPTSIRRLAPWLSEEEVADAAQLLLDLECTDLDGVVAAQGAGELLAVLAERAIPWAVVTGSGARLAKARLAAAGVTAPFVVSLDDVAVGKPDPEGYLMAAAELGVDPAACLAVEDSAPGIAAGRAAGMPVAALRGLDGELSITHLGELAAHLRRVG
;
A
#
# COMPACT_ATOMS: atom_id res chain seq x y z
N MET A 1 26.09 -41.15 -38.66
CA MET A 1 26.29 -41.37 -37.21
C MET A 1 26.00 -40.04 -36.53
N LEU A 2 24.97 -40.06 -35.67
CA LEU A 2 24.46 -39.03 -34.76
C LEU A 2 23.61 -37.88 -35.36
N GLU A 3 22.32 -38.05 -35.07
CA GLU A 3 21.22 -37.08 -34.97
C GLU A 3 21.58 -35.90 -34.04
N THR A 4 20.94 -34.75 -34.25
CA THR A 4 19.86 -34.23 -33.36
C THR A 4 19.50 -32.82 -33.80
N GLY A 5 18.26 -32.63 -34.24
CA GLY A 5 17.62 -31.32 -34.20
C GLY A 5 17.19 -30.99 -32.78
N ASP A 6 17.19 -29.71 -32.42
CA ASP A 6 16.30 -29.17 -31.39
C ASP A 6 16.02 -27.68 -31.67
N PRO A 7 14.75 -27.23 -31.61
CA PRO A 7 14.31 -25.90 -31.95
C PRO A 7 14.33 -25.00 -30.71
N ARG A 8 15.03 -23.86 -30.78
CA ARG A 8 15.02 -22.92 -29.66
C ARG A 8 13.94 -21.85 -29.85
N GLY A 9 12.86 -22.07 -29.11
CA GLY A 9 12.37 -21.07 -28.17
C GLY A 9 11.37 -20.09 -28.74
N GLU A 10 10.11 -20.50 -28.76
CA GLU A 10 8.97 -19.59 -28.66
C GLU A 10 9.18 -18.69 -27.45
N GLY A 11 9.44 -17.41 -27.69
CA GLY A 11 9.34 -16.39 -26.66
C GLY A 11 7.87 -16.28 -26.28
N THR A 12 7.50 -16.81 -25.13
CA THR A 12 6.27 -16.47 -24.44
C THR A 12 6.34 -14.99 -24.09
N MET A 13 5.87 -14.17 -25.03
CA MET A 13 5.42 -12.81 -24.78
C MET A 13 4.30 -12.92 -23.74
N SER A 14 4.53 -12.41 -22.53
CA SER A 14 3.50 -12.27 -21.50
C SER A 14 2.36 -11.43 -22.07
N VAL A 15 1.24 -12.09 -22.35
CA VAL A 15 0.00 -11.43 -22.77
C VAL A 15 -0.55 -10.70 -21.54
N PRO A 16 -0.87 -9.40 -21.61
CA PRO A 16 -1.56 -8.73 -20.51
C PRO A 16 -2.95 -9.35 -20.38
N ILE A 17 -3.24 -9.87 -19.19
CA ILE A 17 -4.55 -10.42 -18.85
C ILE A 17 -5.58 -9.28 -18.95
N ARG A 18 -6.65 -9.53 -19.71
CA ARG A 18 -7.73 -8.57 -19.98
C ARG A 18 -8.74 -8.62 -18.84
N SER A 19 -9.43 -7.50 -18.64
CA SER A 19 -10.43 -7.13 -17.61
C SER A 19 -11.63 -8.08 -17.36
N GLU A 20 -11.61 -9.31 -17.85
CA GLU A 20 -12.68 -10.31 -17.69
C GLU A 20 -12.45 -11.28 -16.50
N GLU A 21 -11.25 -11.32 -15.90
CA GLU A 21 -10.92 -12.22 -14.77
C GLU A 21 -11.28 -11.68 -13.36
N ALA A 22 -11.68 -10.41 -13.26
CA ALA A 22 -12.02 -9.76 -11.99
C ALA A 22 -13.07 -10.49 -11.10
N PRO A 23 -14.07 -11.23 -11.64
CA PRO A 23 -15.02 -11.96 -10.79
C PRO A 23 -14.37 -13.08 -9.99
N GLY A 24 -13.44 -13.84 -10.58
CA GLY A 24 -12.88 -15.05 -9.96
C GLY A 24 -11.97 -14.76 -8.77
N VAL A 25 -11.22 -13.66 -8.80
CA VAL A 25 -10.35 -13.23 -7.69
C VAL A 25 -11.15 -12.79 -6.47
N LEU A 26 -12.35 -12.26 -6.70
CA LEU A 26 -13.22 -11.73 -5.64
C LEU A 26 -14.21 -12.78 -5.10
N GLU A 27 -14.35 -13.92 -5.79
CA GLU A 27 -15.14 -15.05 -5.29
C GLU A 27 -14.53 -15.60 -4.00
N GLY A 28 -15.32 -15.61 -2.92
CA GLY A 28 -14.87 -16.13 -1.62
C GLY A 28 -14.10 -15.12 -0.76
N VAL A 29 -13.93 -13.87 -1.20
CA VAL A 29 -13.41 -12.78 -0.34
C VAL A 29 -14.37 -12.54 0.83
N ARG A 30 -13.85 -12.68 2.05
CA ARG A 30 -14.57 -12.49 3.30
C ARG A 30 -14.07 -11.31 4.12
N ALA A 31 -12.92 -10.72 3.78
CA ALA A 31 -12.40 -9.51 4.40
C ALA A 31 -11.58 -8.68 3.40
N VAL A 32 -11.47 -7.37 3.65
CA VAL A 32 -10.62 -6.47 2.86
C VAL A 32 -9.61 -5.75 3.77
N LEU A 33 -8.33 -5.84 3.45
CA LEU A 33 -7.24 -5.21 4.19
C LEU A 33 -6.61 -4.11 3.33
N LEU A 34 -6.81 -2.86 3.73
CA LEU A 34 -6.48 -1.68 2.94
C LEU A 34 -5.14 -1.11 3.39
N ASP A 35 -4.20 -0.88 2.47
CA ASP A 35 -3.16 0.10 2.73
C ASP A 35 -3.77 1.51 2.88
N MET A 36 -3.03 2.41 3.53
CA MET A 36 -3.49 3.76 3.82
C MET A 36 -3.03 4.77 2.77
N ASP A 37 -1.72 5.02 2.69
CA ASP A 37 -1.15 6.15 1.96
C ASP A 37 -1.09 5.83 0.47
N GLY A 38 -1.76 6.64 -0.36
CA GLY A 38 -1.85 6.37 -1.79
C GLY A 38 -2.84 5.26 -2.18
N THR A 39 -3.45 4.60 -1.18
CA THR A 39 -4.51 3.61 -1.36
C THR A 39 -5.86 4.12 -0.85
N LEU A 40 -6.07 4.17 0.47
CA LEU A 40 -7.32 4.63 1.09
C LEU A 40 -7.38 6.15 1.25
N VAL A 41 -6.20 6.77 1.41
CA VAL A 41 -5.99 8.20 1.63
C VAL A 41 -5.07 8.71 0.52
N ASP A 42 -5.47 9.78 -0.14
CA ASP A 42 -4.57 10.56 -0.99
C ASP A 42 -3.76 11.51 -0.11
N SER A 43 -2.49 11.20 0.07
CA SER A 43 -1.53 11.97 0.87
C SER A 43 -0.32 12.44 0.08
N ASP A 44 -0.27 12.19 -1.24
CA ASP A 44 0.92 12.39 -2.07
C ASP A 44 1.42 13.83 -1.99
N SER A 45 0.52 14.80 -2.16
CA SER A 45 0.92 16.21 -2.16
C SER A 45 1.53 16.67 -0.83
N ALA A 46 1.04 16.14 0.30
CA ALA A 46 1.57 16.45 1.63
C ALA A 46 2.91 15.75 1.88
N VAL A 47 3.03 14.48 1.50
CA VAL A 47 4.28 13.71 1.54
C VAL A 47 5.36 14.43 0.74
N GLU A 48 5.08 14.79 -0.51
CA GLU A 48 6.04 15.48 -1.37
C GLU A 48 6.51 16.81 -0.75
N ARG A 49 5.61 17.63 -0.19
CA ARG A 49 6.00 18.91 0.46
C ARG A 49 6.91 18.69 1.67
N CYS A 50 6.60 17.69 2.49
CA CYS A 50 7.42 17.34 3.65
C CYS A 50 8.81 16.88 3.22
N TRP A 51 8.89 16.02 2.20
CA TRP A 51 10.15 15.53 1.66
C TRP A 51 10.96 16.60 0.92
N ARG A 52 10.33 17.55 0.22
CA ARG A 52 11.00 18.74 -0.33
C ARG A 52 11.61 19.61 0.77
N THR A 53 10.85 19.86 1.84
CA THR A 53 11.34 20.60 3.02
C THR A 53 12.54 19.89 3.66
N TRP A 54 12.47 18.56 3.77
CA TRP A 54 13.57 17.74 4.25
C TRP A 54 14.78 17.82 3.31
N ALA A 55 14.58 17.72 1.99
CA ALA A 55 15.65 17.81 0.99
C ALA A 55 16.42 19.13 1.09
N VAL A 56 15.71 20.26 1.19
CA VAL A 56 16.32 21.59 1.38
C VAL A 56 17.20 21.62 2.64
N ARG A 57 16.74 21.03 3.74
CA ARG A 57 17.49 20.98 5.01
C ARG A 57 18.81 20.23 4.88
N TYR A 58 18.84 19.16 4.10
CA TYR A 58 20.03 18.31 3.91
C TYR A 58 20.82 18.66 2.65
N GLY A 59 20.46 19.73 1.93
CA GLY A 59 21.15 20.18 0.73
C GLY A 59 21.03 19.21 -0.45
N LEU A 60 19.93 18.46 -0.52
CA LEU A 60 19.65 17.47 -1.56
C LEU A 60 18.76 18.04 -2.67
N PRO A 61 18.91 17.57 -3.92
CA PRO A 61 18.00 17.94 -5.00
C PRO A 61 16.57 17.45 -4.71
N GLU A 62 15.62 18.38 -4.62
CA GLU A 62 14.22 18.10 -4.26
C GLU A 62 13.57 17.03 -5.16
N GLU A 63 13.75 17.15 -6.48
CA GLU A 63 13.14 16.22 -7.44
C GLU A 63 13.71 14.79 -7.34
N GLU A 64 14.99 14.64 -7.00
CA GLU A 64 15.60 13.32 -6.80
C GLU A 64 15.08 12.65 -5.52
N VAL A 65 14.84 13.44 -4.47
CA VAL A 65 14.25 12.97 -3.22
C VAL A 65 12.80 12.53 -3.47
N VAL A 66 11.97 13.39 -4.05
CA VAL A 66 10.54 13.10 -4.29
C VAL A 66 10.36 11.86 -5.18
N ALA A 67 11.17 11.69 -6.22
CA ALA A 67 11.11 10.51 -7.07
C ALA A 67 11.42 9.18 -6.35
N GLY A 68 12.06 9.22 -5.18
CA GLY A 68 12.51 8.04 -4.46
C GLY A 68 11.74 7.66 -3.19
N VAL A 69 10.88 8.52 -2.65
CA VAL A 69 10.42 8.39 -1.25
C VAL A 69 9.16 7.55 -1.06
N HIS A 70 8.39 7.32 -2.11
CA HIS A 70 7.13 6.59 -2.02
C HIS A 70 7.34 5.09 -1.75
N GLY A 71 6.52 4.53 -0.86
CA GLY A 71 6.44 3.09 -0.59
C GLY A 71 7.49 2.52 0.37
N TYR A 72 8.40 3.33 0.91
CA TYR A 72 9.40 2.86 1.90
C TYR A 72 9.30 3.65 3.21
N PRO A 73 9.60 3.01 4.36
CA PRO A 73 9.71 3.74 5.63
C PRO A 73 10.73 4.86 5.56
N ALA A 74 10.43 6.00 6.19
CA ALA A 74 11.29 7.19 6.17
C ALA A 74 12.76 6.91 6.53
N PRO A 75 13.11 6.13 7.58
CA PRO A 75 14.52 5.82 7.88
C PRO A 75 15.23 5.07 6.73
N THR A 76 14.53 4.20 6.02
CA THR A 76 15.09 3.46 4.87
C THR A 76 15.38 4.41 3.71
N SER A 77 14.44 5.29 3.39
CA SER A 77 14.61 6.33 2.37
C SER A 77 15.73 7.30 2.73
N ILE A 78 15.82 7.73 3.99
CA ILE A 78 16.88 8.63 4.48
C ILE A 78 18.26 7.98 4.36
N ARG A 79 18.45 6.72 4.78
CA ARG A 79 19.74 6.04 4.64
C ARG A 79 20.21 5.96 3.18
N ARG A 80 19.29 5.81 2.24
CA ARG A 80 19.60 5.75 0.81
C ARG A 80 19.94 7.12 0.23
N LEU A 81 19.19 8.15 0.61
CA LEU A 81 19.32 9.51 0.08
C LEU A 81 20.47 10.30 0.72
N ALA A 82 20.73 10.05 2.00
CA ALA A 82 21.78 10.71 2.79
C ALA A 82 22.68 9.67 3.48
N PRO A 83 23.43 8.86 2.72
CA PRO A 83 24.25 7.76 3.27
C PRO A 83 25.43 8.23 4.13
N TRP A 84 25.68 9.53 4.21
CA TRP A 84 26.71 10.14 5.06
C TRP A 84 26.23 10.39 6.50
N LEU A 85 24.92 10.27 6.77
CA LEU A 85 24.38 10.41 8.12
C LEU A 85 24.69 9.17 8.96
N SER A 86 25.03 9.39 10.22
CA SER A 86 25.08 8.33 11.23
C SER A 86 23.68 7.83 11.57
N GLU A 87 23.58 6.65 12.21
CA GLU A 87 22.28 6.09 12.62
C GLU A 87 21.50 6.99 13.60
N GLU A 88 22.21 7.73 14.46
CA GLU A 88 21.60 8.72 15.36
C GLU A 88 21.02 9.89 14.54
N GLU A 89 21.77 10.43 13.58
CA GLU A 89 21.29 11.49 12.70
C GLU A 89 20.14 11.04 11.79
N VAL A 90 20.13 9.79 11.33
CA VAL A 90 19.00 9.20 10.58
C VAL A 90 17.75 9.16 11.45
N ALA A 91 17.87 8.76 12.72
CA ALA A 91 16.75 8.72 13.65
C ALA A 91 16.19 10.13 13.89
N ASP A 92 17.05 11.12 14.15
CA ASP A 92 16.65 12.52 14.34
C ASP A 92 16.00 13.10 13.07
N ALA A 93 16.56 12.81 11.90
CA ALA A 93 16.02 13.22 10.61
C ALA A 93 14.63 12.62 10.34
N ALA A 94 14.44 11.34 10.68
CA ALA A 94 13.16 10.65 10.55
C ALA A 94 12.11 11.20 11.51
N GLN A 95 12.49 11.52 12.76
CA GLN A 95 11.57 12.14 13.72
C GLN A 95 11.14 13.54 13.27
N LEU A 96 12.06 14.36 12.77
CA LEU A 96 11.72 15.67 12.23
C LEU A 96 10.76 15.56 11.03
N LEU A 97 11.01 14.61 10.13
CA LEU A 97 10.13 14.39 8.99
C LEU A 97 8.74 13.92 9.45
N LEU A 98 8.68 13.00 10.41
CA LEU A 98 7.41 12.54 11.00
C LEU A 98 6.63 13.71 11.62
N ASP A 99 7.29 14.62 12.32
CA ASP A 99 6.67 15.82 12.88
C ASP A 99 6.10 16.73 11.80
N LEU A 100 6.82 16.92 10.69
CA LEU A 100 6.34 17.66 9.52
C LEU A 100 5.12 16.97 8.90
N GLU A 101 5.19 15.66 8.64
CA GLU A 101 4.09 14.91 8.01
C GLU A 101 2.84 14.83 8.90
N CYS A 102 3.00 14.84 10.23
CA CYS A 102 1.87 14.88 11.16
C CYS A 102 1.23 16.27 11.27
N THR A 103 1.90 17.33 10.82
CA THR A 103 1.44 18.72 10.94
C THR A 103 0.97 19.31 9.62
N ASP A 104 1.65 19.00 8.51
CA ASP A 104 1.21 19.35 7.16
C ASP A 104 0.23 18.28 6.63
N LEU A 105 -1.06 18.51 6.92
CA LEU A 105 -2.16 17.67 6.45
C LEU A 105 -2.95 18.35 5.31
N ASP A 106 -2.44 19.45 4.75
CA ASP A 106 -3.14 20.16 3.67
C ASP A 106 -3.21 19.28 2.42
N GLY A 107 -4.39 19.18 1.80
CA GLY A 107 -4.62 18.28 0.68
C GLY A 107 -4.63 16.78 1.01
N VAL A 108 -4.53 16.37 2.29
CA VAL A 108 -4.75 14.98 2.69
C VAL A 108 -6.25 14.70 2.72
N VAL A 109 -6.72 13.85 1.81
CA VAL A 109 -8.15 13.57 1.60
C VAL A 109 -8.39 12.08 1.39
N ALA A 110 -9.65 11.64 1.47
CA ALA A 110 -9.99 10.28 1.08
C ALA A 110 -9.68 10.05 -0.41
N ALA A 111 -9.08 8.90 -0.73
CA ALA A 111 -8.73 8.57 -2.11
C ALA A 111 -9.96 8.40 -3.00
N GLN A 112 -9.77 8.53 -4.32
CA GLN A 112 -10.86 8.37 -5.29
C GLN A 112 -11.55 7.00 -5.14
N GLY A 113 -12.85 7.03 -4.85
CA GLY A 113 -13.65 5.81 -4.68
C GLY A 113 -13.62 5.21 -3.27
N ALA A 114 -12.89 5.81 -2.32
CA ALA A 114 -12.78 5.31 -0.95
C ALA A 114 -14.16 5.25 -0.27
N GLY A 115 -14.93 6.35 -0.34
CA GLY A 115 -16.27 6.40 0.24
C GLY A 115 -17.21 5.34 -0.34
N GLU A 116 -17.17 5.13 -1.66
CA GLU A 116 -17.96 4.12 -2.35
C GLU A 116 -17.57 2.70 -1.95
N LEU A 117 -16.27 2.42 -1.81
CA LEU A 117 -15.78 1.13 -1.34
C LEU A 117 -16.23 0.86 0.09
N LEU A 118 -15.99 1.80 1.02
CA LEU A 118 -16.37 1.66 2.42
C LEU A 118 -17.89 1.47 2.58
N ALA A 119 -18.70 2.16 1.77
CA ALA A 119 -20.15 1.95 1.74
C ALA A 119 -20.51 0.51 1.32
N VAL A 120 -19.88 -0.03 0.28
CA VAL A 120 -20.12 -1.42 -0.16
C VAL A 120 -19.71 -2.44 0.90
N LEU A 121 -18.55 -2.24 1.55
CA LEU A 121 -18.10 -3.11 2.63
C LEU A 121 -19.11 -3.12 3.79
N ALA A 122 -19.64 -1.95 4.16
CA ALA A 122 -20.67 -1.83 5.19
C ALA A 122 -22.00 -2.48 4.76
N GLU A 123 -22.49 -2.20 3.55
CA GLU A 123 -23.74 -2.75 2.99
C GLU A 123 -23.71 -4.30 2.94
N ARG A 124 -22.54 -4.88 2.65
CA ARG A 124 -22.35 -6.33 2.56
C ARG A 124 -21.86 -6.98 3.85
N ALA A 125 -21.66 -6.21 4.91
CA ALA A 125 -21.05 -6.66 6.16
C ALA A 125 -19.70 -7.38 5.96
N ILE A 126 -18.90 -6.93 5.00
CA ILE A 126 -17.54 -7.44 4.78
C ILE A 126 -16.61 -6.72 5.77
N PRO A 127 -16.01 -7.45 6.74
CA PRO A 127 -15.05 -6.85 7.66
C PRO A 127 -13.84 -6.29 6.92
N TRP A 128 -13.29 -5.20 7.45
CA TRP A 128 -12.10 -4.58 6.88
C TRP A 128 -11.25 -3.90 7.95
N ALA A 129 -9.99 -3.67 7.61
CA ALA A 129 -9.04 -2.95 8.46
C ALA A 129 -8.00 -2.22 7.61
N VAL A 130 -7.25 -1.31 8.25
CA VAL A 130 -6.10 -0.65 7.63
C VAL A 130 -4.82 -1.37 8.03
N VAL A 131 -3.93 -1.62 7.08
CA VAL A 131 -2.57 -2.15 7.28
C VAL A 131 -1.59 -1.20 6.63
N THR A 132 -0.85 -0.42 7.40
CA THR A 132 -0.02 0.68 6.88
C THR A 132 1.45 0.53 7.24
N GLY A 133 2.33 0.97 6.33
CA GLY A 133 3.77 1.13 6.62
C GLY A 133 4.10 2.37 7.46
N SER A 134 3.10 3.21 7.77
CA SER A 134 3.24 4.39 8.63
C SER A 134 3.11 4.01 10.11
N GLY A 135 3.79 4.75 11.00
CA GLY A 135 3.59 4.62 12.45
C GLY A 135 2.22 5.11 12.90
N ALA A 136 1.78 4.69 14.10
CA ALA A 136 0.42 4.90 14.59
C ALA A 136 0.02 6.39 14.67
N ARG A 137 0.98 7.26 15.04
CA ARG A 137 0.77 8.71 15.12
C ARG A 137 0.40 9.31 13.76
N LEU A 138 1.14 8.96 12.71
CA LEU A 138 0.90 9.47 11.35
C LEU A 138 -0.37 8.89 10.76
N ALA A 139 -0.60 7.59 10.95
CA ALA A 139 -1.82 6.92 10.52
C ALA A 139 -3.06 7.59 11.10
N LYS A 140 -3.06 7.87 12.40
CA LYS A 140 -4.15 8.58 13.08
C LYS A 140 -4.37 9.98 12.50
N ALA A 141 -3.31 10.74 12.26
CA ALA A 141 -3.40 12.10 11.71
C ALA A 141 -4.00 12.10 10.29
N ARG A 142 -3.53 11.21 9.42
CA ARG A 142 -3.98 11.10 8.02
C ARG A 142 -5.40 10.58 7.89
N LEU A 143 -5.77 9.54 8.62
CA LEU A 143 -7.15 9.03 8.63
C LEU A 143 -8.14 10.10 9.13
N ALA A 144 -7.77 10.85 10.17
CA ALA A 144 -8.59 11.93 10.68
C ALA A 144 -8.76 13.07 9.65
N ALA A 145 -7.68 13.48 8.97
CA ALA A 145 -7.73 14.48 7.91
C ALA A 145 -8.59 14.04 6.72
N ALA A 146 -8.48 12.77 6.32
CA ALA A 146 -9.27 12.17 5.25
C ALA A 146 -10.74 11.92 5.63
N GLY A 147 -11.13 12.10 6.90
CA GLY A 147 -12.47 11.80 7.38
C GLY A 147 -12.80 10.31 7.41
N VAL A 148 -11.79 9.43 7.47
CA VAL A 148 -11.95 7.98 7.47
C VAL A 148 -11.87 7.45 8.90
N THR A 149 -12.87 6.67 9.30
CA THR A 149 -12.89 5.95 10.58
C THR A 149 -12.72 4.46 10.33
N ALA A 150 -11.51 3.94 10.52
CA ALA A 150 -11.24 2.51 10.41
C ALA A 150 -11.71 1.74 11.66
N PRO A 151 -12.18 0.49 11.53
CA PRO A 151 -12.50 -0.36 12.69
C PRO A 151 -11.29 -0.55 13.61
N PHE A 152 -10.13 -0.79 13.00
CA PHE A 152 -8.81 -0.72 13.64
C PHE A 152 -7.72 -0.55 12.56
N VAL A 153 -6.50 -0.28 13.02
CA VAL A 153 -5.31 -0.04 12.20
C VAL A 153 -4.20 -0.93 12.72
N VAL A 154 -3.54 -1.67 11.84
CA VAL A 154 -2.22 -2.27 12.08
C VAL A 154 -1.18 -1.35 11.46
N SER A 155 -0.38 -0.71 12.30
CA SER A 155 0.66 0.24 11.93
C SER A 155 2.04 -0.39 11.99
N LEU A 156 3.06 0.36 11.53
CA LEU A 156 4.45 -0.06 11.68
C LEU A 156 4.86 -0.28 13.15
N ASP A 157 4.21 0.41 14.09
CA ASP A 157 4.52 0.29 15.51
C ASP A 157 3.98 -1.01 16.15
N ASP A 158 3.08 -1.71 15.45
CA ASP A 158 2.43 -2.94 15.93
C ASP A 158 3.18 -4.21 15.49
N VAL A 159 4.16 -4.09 14.59
CA VAL A 159 4.87 -5.22 13.97
C VAL A 159 6.37 -5.17 14.25
N ALA A 160 7.02 -6.33 14.25
CA ALA A 160 8.48 -6.41 14.35
C ALA A 160 9.16 -6.01 13.03
N VAL A 161 8.58 -6.36 11.88
CA VAL A 161 9.11 -6.04 10.55
C VAL A 161 8.00 -5.49 9.66
N GLY A 162 8.24 -4.32 9.05
CA GLY A 162 7.32 -3.72 8.09
C GLY A 162 7.33 -4.41 6.72
N LYS A 163 6.41 -3.97 5.84
CA LYS A 163 6.33 -4.40 4.43
C LYS A 163 7.73 -4.35 3.77
N PRO A 164 8.16 -5.39 3.01
CA PRO A 164 7.37 -6.47 2.41
C PRO A 164 7.12 -7.70 3.30
N ASP A 165 7.47 -7.64 4.59
CA ASP A 165 7.12 -8.73 5.51
C ASP A 165 5.59 -8.84 5.67
N PRO A 166 5.01 -10.06 5.70
CA PRO A 166 3.56 -10.26 5.78
C PRO A 166 2.97 -10.03 7.18
N GLU A 167 3.78 -9.82 8.23
CA GLU A 167 3.35 -9.76 9.64
C GLU A 167 2.11 -8.87 9.85
N GLY A 168 2.10 -7.65 9.31
CA GLY A 168 0.98 -6.73 9.49
C GLY A 168 -0.33 -7.20 8.86
N TYR A 169 -0.26 -7.81 7.67
CA TYR A 169 -1.42 -8.39 7.00
C TYR A 169 -1.95 -9.62 7.73
N LEU A 170 -1.05 -10.51 8.17
CA LEU A 170 -1.42 -11.69 8.96
C LEU A 170 -2.05 -11.30 10.30
N MET A 171 -1.52 -10.27 10.96
CA MET A 171 -2.09 -9.73 12.20
C MET A 171 -3.51 -9.21 11.98
N ALA A 172 -3.73 -8.40 10.94
CA ALA A 172 -5.06 -7.86 10.66
C ALA A 172 -6.08 -8.96 10.28
N ALA A 173 -5.66 -9.96 9.50
CA ALA A 173 -6.50 -11.12 9.17
C ALA A 173 -6.89 -11.92 10.42
N ALA A 174 -5.93 -12.13 11.33
CA ALA A 174 -6.16 -12.82 12.60
C ALA A 174 -7.14 -12.05 13.50
N GLU A 175 -7.00 -10.73 13.60
CA GLU A 175 -7.90 -9.85 14.37
C GLU A 175 -9.33 -9.86 13.79
N LEU A 176 -9.47 -9.92 12.46
CA LEU A 176 -10.77 -10.11 11.80
C LEU A 176 -11.34 -11.53 11.93
N GLY A 177 -10.54 -12.50 12.37
CA GLY A 177 -10.92 -13.92 12.41
C GLY A 177 -11.14 -14.52 11.02
N VAL A 178 -10.45 -14.02 9.99
CA VAL A 178 -10.59 -14.48 8.60
C VAL A 178 -9.30 -15.12 8.12
N ASP A 179 -9.42 -16.28 7.48
CA ASP A 179 -8.30 -16.96 6.79
C ASP A 179 -7.65 -16.00 5.77
N PRO A 180 -6.32 -15.80 5.78
CA PRO A 180 -5.63 -14.94 4.82
C PRO A 180 -5.99 -15.21 3.35
N ALA A 181 -6.22 -16.47 2.95
CA ALA A 181 -6.60 -16.78 1.57
C ALA A 181 -8.02 -16.28 1.19
N ALA A 182 -8.82 -15.89 2.18
CA ALA A 182 -10.12 -15.25 2.00
C ALA A 182 -10.09 -13.74 2.29
N CYS A 183 -8.90 -13.16 2.53
CA CYS A 183 -8.70 -11.71 2.64
C CYS A 183 -8.22 -11.16 1.29
N LEU A 184 -8.76 -10.01 0.88
CA LEU A 184 -8.20 -9.24 -0.23
C LEU A 184 -7.33 -8.12 0.34
N ALA A 185 -6.03 -8.11 0.02
CA ALA A 185 -5.18 -6.94 0.28
C ALA A 185 -5.37 -5.90 -0.83
N VAL A 186 -5.41 -4.61 -0.49
CA VAL A 186 -5.46 -3.51 -1.47
C VAL A 186 -4.27 -2.60 -1.25
N GLU A 187 -3.48 -2.40 -2.30
CA GLU A 187 -2.13 -1.81 -2.20
C GLU A 187 -1.77 -0.96 -3.43
N ASP A 188 -0.91 0.03 -3.23
CA ASP A 188 -0.41 0.92 -4.28
C ASP A 188 1.12 0.89 -4.43
N SER A 189 1.80 0.03 -3.66
CA SER A 189 3.26 -0.05 -3.63
C SER A 189 3.78 -1.47 -3.84
N ALA A 190 4.94 -1.61 -4.49
CA ALA A 190 5.61 -2.90 -4.68
C ALA A 190 5.89 -3.67 -3.37
N PRO A 191 6.45 -3.06 -2.29
CA PRO A 191 6.64 -3.78 -1.03
C PRO A 191 5.32 -4.19 -0.39
N GLY A 192 4.28 -3.38 -0.53
CA GLY A 192 2.95 -3.70 -0.03
C GLY A 192 2.29 -4.88 -0.74
N ILE A 193 2.31 -4.90 -2.07
CA ILE A 193 1.86 -6.04 -2.87
C ILE A 193 2.64 -7.31 -2.49
N ALA A 194 3.95 -7.21 -2.30
CA ALA A 194 4.77 -8.34 -1.87
C ALA A 194 4.35 -8.86 -0.48
N ALA A 195 4.02 -7.97 0.47
CA ALA A 195 3.54 -8.35 1.80
C ALA A 195 2.19 -9.08 1.74
N GLY A 196 1.22 -8.55 0.97
CA GLY A 196 -0.08 -9.20 0.78
C GLY A 196 0.04 -10.61 0.19
N ARG A 197 0.85 -10.76 -0.87
CA ARG A 197 1.15 -12.07 -1.48
C ARG A 197 1.86 -13.01 -0.52
N ALA A 198 2.85 -12.53 0.22
CA ALA A 198 3.56 -13.34 1.23
C ALA A 198 2.64 -13.79 2.38
N ALA A 199 1.58 -13.03 2.67
CA ALA A 199 0.54 -13.40 3.62
C ALA A 199 -0.45 -14.43 3.06
N GLY A 200 -0.35 -14.80 1.78
CA GLY A 200 -1.26 -15.72 1.10
C GLY A 200 -2.57 -15.09 0.64
N MET A 201 -2.62 -13.76 0.51
CA MET A 201 -3.80 -13.00 0.09
C MET A 201 -3.76 -12.70 -1.41
N PRO A 202 -4.88 -12.79 -2.16
CA PRO A 202 -5.00 -12.05 -3.41
C PRO A 202 -4.85 -10.54 -3.17
N VAL A 203 -4.24 -9.84 -4.13
CA VAL A 203 -3.97 -8.41 -4.05
C VAL A 203 -4.69 -7.64 -5.16
N ALA A 204 -5.46 -6.64 -4.76
CA ALA A 204 -5.93 -5.58 -5.66
C ALA A 204 -4.90 -4.44 -5.68
N ALA A 205 -4.20 -4.28 -6.81
CA ALA A 205 -3.13 -3.31 -6.98
C ALA A 205 -3.62 -2.02 -7.66
N LEU A 206 -3.13 -0.88 -7.19
CA LEU A 206 -3.34 0.46 -7.73
C LEU A 206 -2.10 0.96 -8.49
N ARG A 207 -2.17 2.18 -9.05
CA ARG A 207 -1.06 2.91 -9.70
C ARG A 207 -0.39 2.15 -10.87
N GLY A 208 -1.15 1.29 -11.55
CA GLY A 208 -0.65 0.51 -12.68
C GLY A 208 0.34 -0.59 -12.28
N LEU A 209 0.39 -0.95 -10.99
CA LEU A 209 1.13 -2.10 -10.50
C LEU A 209 0.38 -3.41 -10.74
N ASP A 210 1.12 -4.50 -10.77
CA ASP A 210 0.60 -5.84 -11.05
C ASP A 210 0.18 -6.57 -9.78
N GLY A 211 -1.13 -6.72 -9.61
CA GLY A 211 -1.81 -7.53 -8.60
C GLY A 211 -2.73 -8.57 -9.27
N GLU A 212 -3.24 -9.53 -8.50
CA GLU A 212 -4.24 -10.49 -8.99
C GLU A 212 -5.48 -9.77 -9.53
N LEU A 213 -5.79 -8.58 -9.00
CA LEU A 213 -6.70 -7.62 -9.59
C LEU A 213 -5.97 -6.28 -9.79
N SER A 214 -5.98 -5.73 -11.00
CA SER A 214 -5.48 -4.37 -11.25
C SER A 214 -6.64 -3.40 -11.31
N ILE A 215 -6.60 -2.35 -10.49
CA ILE A 215 -7.60 -1.27 -10.45
C ILE A 215 -6.94 0.10 -10.61
N THR A 216 -7.67 1.05 -11.16
CA THR A 216 -7.19 2.44 -11.28
C THR A 216 -7.61 3.31 -10.10
N HIS A 217 -8.72 2.97 -9.44
CA HIS A 217 -9.23 3.64 -8.25
C HIS A 217 -10.16 2.71 -7.45
N LEU A 218 -10.39 3.00 -6.17
CA LEU A 218 -11.18 2.14 -5.27
C LEU A 218 -12.64 1.96 -5.71
N GLY A 219 -13.18 2.91 -6.47
CA GLY A 219 -14.53 2.82 -7.03
C GLY A 219 -14.72 1.66 -8.02
N GLU A 220 -13.67 1.22 -8.71
CA GLU A 220 -13.73 0.02 -9.55
C GLU A 220 -13.91 -1.23 -8.69
N LEU A 221 -13.10 -1.37 -7.63
CA LEU A 221 -13.23 -2.45 -6.66
C LEU A 221 -14.62 -2.48 -6.02
N ALA A 222 -15.15 -1.31 -5.61
CA ALA A 222 -16.51 -1.19 -5.10
C ALA A 222 -17.55 -1.71 -6.11
N ALA A 223 -17.40 -1.37 -7.40
CA ALA A 223 -18.29 -1.84 -8.45
C ALA A 223 -18.17 -3.35 -8.70
N HIS A 224 -16.98 -3.94 -8.56
CA HIS A 224 -16.78 -5.38 -8.66
C HIS A 224 -17.38 -6.13 -7.46
N LEU A 225 -17.14 -5.67 -6.24
CA LEU A 225 -17.70 -6.26 -5.02
C LEU A 225 -19.24 -6.20 -4.96
N ARG A 226 -19.88 -5.25 -5.64
CA ARG A 226 -21.35 -5.24 -5.80
C ARG A 226 -21.88 -6.34 -6.72
N ARG A 227 -21.06 -6.85 -7.64
CA ARG A 227 -21.47 -7.86 -8.63
C ARG A 227 -21.22 -9.30 -8.17
N VAL A 228 -20.25 -9.50 -7.28
CA VAL A 228 -19.87 -10.82 -6.78
C VAL A 228 -20.73 -11.15 -5.57
N GLY A 229 -21.61 -12.15 -5.70
CA GLY A 229 -22.58 -12.59 -4.70
C GLY A 229 -21.99 -13.57 -3.71
#